data_AF-A0AAD2K2M6-F1
#
_entry.id   AF-A0AAD2K2M6-F1
#
_cell.length_a   1.000
_cell.length_b   1.000
_cell.length_c   1.000
_cell.angle_alpha   90.00
_cell.angle_beta   90.00
_cell.angle_gamma   90.00
#
_symmetry.space_group_name_H-M   'P 1'
#
loop_
_entity.id
_entity.type
_entity.pdbx_description
1 polymer ?
#
loop_
_entity_poly.entity_id
_entity_poly.type
_entity_poly.pdbx_seq_one_letter_code
_entity_poly.pdbx_strand_id
1 'polypeptide(L)' 'MNTPAAKSTSSRPLGRFALHSTTTCATQASAYGKCILAVYTDVSKDACQDEFAKFGKCMRDAMGKKW' A
#
# COMPACT_ATOMS: atom_id res chain seq x y z
N MET A 1 21.92 -1.55 24.59
CA MET A 1 20.62 -0.85 24.64
C MET A 1 20.66 0.23 23.57
N ASN A 2 20.18 -0.03 22.35
CA ASN A 2 20.37 0.88 21.21
C ASN A 2 19.19 1.83 21.03
N THR A 3 19.42 3.08 21.46
CA THR A 3 18.96 4.39 20.97
C THR A 3 17.66 4.50 20.16
N PRO A 4 16.70 5.36 20.57
CA PRO A 4 15.56 5.75 19.76
C PRO A 4 16.01 6.73 18.65
N ALA A 5 16.03 6.28 17.40
CA ALA A 5 16.29 7.13 16.25
C ALA A 5 15.19 8.20 16.11
N ALA A 6 15.62 9.44 15.96
CA ALA A 6 14.83 10.65 16.00
C ALA A 6 13.67 10.69 14.97
N LYS A 7 12.48 11.04 15.46
CA LYS A 7 11.31 11.36 14.64
C LYS A 7 11.54 12.69 13.91
N SER A 8 11.97 12.64 12.66
CA SER A 8 11.90 13.80 11.76
C SER A 8 10.45 13.92 11.25
N THR A 9 9.71 14.91 11.74
CA THR A 9 8.33 15.25 11.35
C THR A 9 8.25 15.93 9.98
N SER A 10 8.94 15.38 8.98
CA SER A 10 8.57 15.56 7.58
C SER A 10 7.76 14.34 7.23
N SER A 11 6.44 14.49 7.08
CA SER A 11 5.55 13.43 6.60
C SER A 11 5.97 13.07 5.19
N ARG A 12 7.02 12.25 5.08
CA ARG A 12 7.60 11.81 3.82
C ARG A 12 6.44 11.21 3.00
N PRO A 13 6.38 11.45 1.69
CA PRO A 13 5.35 10.85 0.83
C PRO A 13 5.15 9.35 1.09
N LEU A 14 6.23 8.64 1.41
CA LEU A 14 6.23 7.25 1.88
C LEU A 14 5.44 6.99 3.17
N GLY A 15 5.55 7.86 4.19
CA GLY A 15 4.80 7.73 5.43
C GLY A 15 3.30 7.96 5.24
N ARG A 16 2.92 8.94 4.40
CA ARG A 16 1.52 9.16 4.00
C ARG A 16 0.97 7.97 3.20
N PHE A 17 1.78 7.44 2.28
CA PHE A 17 1.44 6.24 1.53
C PHE A 17 1.21 5.03 2.45
N ALA A 18 2.11 4.78 3.41
CA ALA A 18 1.97 3.69 4.36
C ALA A 18 0.71 3.84 5.21
N LEU A 19 0.41 5.05 5.68
CA LEU A 19 -0.81 5.34 6.44
C LEU A 19 -2.07 5.04 5.60
N HIS A 20 -2.16 5.57 4.38
CA HIS A 20 -3.34 5.35 3.53
C HIS A 20 -3.47 3.90 3.06
N SER A 21 -2.35 3.19 2.88
CA SER A 21 -2.35 1.75 2.58
C SER A 21 -3.03 0.93 3.67
N THR A 22 -2.77 1.25 4.94
CA THR A 22 -3.25 0.45 6.09
C THR A 22 -4.53 0.98 6.72
N THR A 23 -4.97 2.18 6.37
CA THR A 23 -6.19 2.80 6.91
C THR A 23 -7.29 2.95 5.86
N THR A 24 -7.08 3.84 4.88
CA THR A 24 -8.08 4.17 3.85
C THR A 24 -8.28 3.05 2.84
N CYS A 25 -7.18 2.39 2.43
CA CYS A 25 -7.16 1.36 1.39
C CYS A 25 -6.91 -0.04 1.96
N ALA A 26 -7.13 -0.22 3.27
CA ALA A 26 -6.80 -1.46 3.99
C ALA A 26 -7.52 -2.69 3.43
N THR A 27 -8.77 -2.53 3.02
CA THR A 27 -9.61 -3.60 2.47
C THR A 27 -9.04 -4.10 1.14
N GLN A 28 -8.71 -3.17 0.24
CA GLN A 28 -8.13 -3.46 -1.06
C GLN A 28 -6.71 -4.02 -0.94
N ALA A 29 -5.92 -3.50 0.01
CA ALA A 29 -4.58 -4.02 0.32
C ALA A 29 -4.64 -5.48 0.80
N SER A 30 -5.60 -5.80 1.67
CA SER A 30 -5.79 -7.16 2.19
C SER A 30 -6.25 -8.13 1.11
N ALA A 31 -7.15 -7.69 0.22
CA ALA A 31 -7.64 -8.52 -0.87
C ALA A 31 -6.56 -8.79 -1.93
N TYR A 32 -5.77 -7.76 -2.28
CA TYR A 32 -4.58 -7.92 -3.11
C TYR A 32 -3.56 -8.88 -2.48
N GLY A 33 -3.25 -8.70 -1.18
CA GLY A 33 -2.33 -9.58 -0.46
C GLY A 33 -2.79 -11.03 -0.43
N LYS A 34 -4.09 -11.30 -0.21
CA LYS A 34 -4.66 -12.66 -0.26
C LYS A 34 -4.49 -13.30 -1.63
N CYS A 35 -4.74 -12.54 -2.69
CA CYS A 35 -4.59 -13.04 -4.06
C CYS A 35 -3.13 -13.36 -4.37
N ILE A 36 -2.19 -12.47 -4.01
CA ILE A 36 -0.75 -12.71 -4.20
C ILE A 36 -0.28 -13.93 -3.40
N LEU A 37 -0.77 -14.14 -2.17
CA LEU A 37 -0.44 -15.34 -1.40
C LEU A 37 -0.96 -16.62 -2.06
N ALA A 38 -2.14 -16.57 -2.68
CA ALA A 38 -2.69 -17.72 -3.39
C ALA A 38 -1.88 -18.09 -4.64
N VAL A 39 -1.25 -17.11 -5.29
CA VAL A 39 -0.43 -17.30 -6.51
C VAL A 39 1.07 -17.15 -6.25
N TYR A 40 1.53 -17.13 -5.00
CA TYR A 40 2.90 -16.72 -4.64
C TYR A 40 3.99 -17.57 -5.33
N THR A 41 3.67 -18.81 -5.67
CA THR A 41 4.57 -19.74 -6.37
C THR A 41 4.57 -19.58 -7.88
N ASP A 42 3.53 -18.99 -8.46
CA ASP A 42 3.31 -18.81 -9.91
C ASP A 42 2.90 -17.35 -10.20
N VAL A 43 3.65 -16.40 -9.61
CA VAL A 43 3.38 -14.97 -9.81
C VAL A 43 3.70 -14.63 -11.27
N SER A 44 2.63 -14.62 -12.07
CA SER A 44 2.64 -14.21 -13.46
C SER A 44 2.28 -12.73 -13.59
N LYS A 45 2.73 -12.09 -14.66
CA LYS A 45 2.27 -10.75 -15.04
C LYS A 45 0.75 -10.83 -15.24
N ASP A 46 0.00 -9.87 -14.69
CA ASP A 46 -1.48 -9.84 -14.62
C ASP A 46 -2.12 -10.63 -13.46
N ALA A 47 -1.33 -11.40 -12.70
CA ALA A 47 -1.85 -12.05 -11.51
C ALA A 47 -2.37 -10.99 -10.52
N CYS A 48 -3.64 -11.14 -10.10
CA CYS A 48 -4.32 -10.21 -9.21
C CYS A 48 -4.48 -8.78 -9.76
N GLN A 49 -4.48 -8.60 -11.10
CA GLN A 49 -4.60 -7.29 -11.73
C GLN A 49 -5.83 -6.49 -11.27
N ASP A 50 -6.99 -7.14 -11.12
CA ASP A 50 -8.22 -6.48 -10.70
C ASP A 50 -8.09 -5.88 -9.28
N GLU A 51 -7.51 -6.65 -8.36
CA GLU A 51 -7.26 -6.21 -6.99
C GLU A 51 -6.17 -5.12 -6.92
N PHE A 52 -5.13 -5.25 -7.74
CA PHE A 52 -4.10 -4.23 -7.88
C PHE A 52 -4.67 -2.92 -8.46
N ALA A 53 -5.57 -3.00 -9.44
CA ALA A 53 -6.22 -1.83 -10.03
C ALA A 53 -7.09 -1.10 -8.99
N LYS A 54 -7.88 -1.83 -8.20
CA LYS A 54 -8.70 -1.29 -7.10
C LYS A 54 -7.84 -0.64 -6.02
N PHE A 55 -6.80 -1.35 -5.55
CA PHE A 55 -5.87 -0.82 -4.54
C PHE A 55 -5.15 0.42 -5.05
N GLY A 56 -4.60 0.35 -6.27
CA GLY A 56 -3.90 1.45 -6.92
C GLY A 56 -4.79 2.66 -7.17
N LYS A 57 -6.08 2.47 -7.50
CA LYS A 57 -7.06 3.56 -7.61
C LYS A 57 -7.29 4.24 -6.27
N CYS A 58 -7.51 3.46 -5.21
CA CYS A 58 -7.68 3.99 -3.85
C CYS A 58 -6.44 4.77 -3.39
N MET A 59 -5.24 4.22 -3.62
CA MET A 59 -3.97 4.86 -3.26
C MET A 59 -3.74 6.17 -4.02
N ARG A 60 -4.02 6.20 -5.33
CA ARG A 60 -3.89 7.41 -6.16
C ARG A 60 -4.87 8.48 -5.74
N ASP A 61 -6.10 8.13 -5.38
CA ASP A 61 -7.08 9.08 -4.83
C ASP A 61 -6.63 9.64 -3.47
N ALA A 62 -6.21 8.76 -2.56
CA ALA A 62 -5.75 9.14 -1.22
C ALA A 62 -4.47 10.00 -1.24
N MET A 63 -3.55 9.72 -2.18
CA MET A 63 -2.32 10.49 -2.37
C MET A 63 -2.52 11.74 -3.23
N GLY A 64 -3.49 11.74 -4.14
CA GLY A 64 -3.75 12.75 -5.18
C GLY A 64 -4.40 14.04 -4.68
N LYS A 65 -4.64 14.20 -3.38
CA LYS A 65 -5.32 15.38 -2.84
C LYS A 65 -4.41 16.61 -2.60
N LYS A 66 -3.20 16.63 -3.14
CA LYS A 66 -2.30 17.80 -3.08
C LYS A 66 -1.17 17.69 -4.11
N TRP A 67 -1.44 18.09 -5.35
CA TRP A 67 -0.44 18.71 -6.20
C TRP A 67 -0.83 20.16 -6.39
#